data_AF-A0A1C5FZY3-F1
#
_entry.id   AF-A0A1C5FZY3-F1
#
_cell.length_a   1.000
_cell.length_b   1.000
_cell.length_c   1.000
_cell.angle_alpha   90.00
_cell.angle_beta   90.00
_cell.angle_gamma   90.00
#
_symmetry.space_group_name_H-M   'P 1'
#
loop_
_entity.id
_entity.type
_entity.pdbx_description
1 polymer ?
#
loop_
_entity_poly.entity_id
_entity_poly.type
_entity_poly.pdbx_seq_one_letter_code
_entity_poly.pdbx_strand_id
1 'polypeptide(L)'
;MHPPSARFLVVSAGMGAGHDAVAAELVRRLADRGQGSARVDVLELLPHGIGAGLRSFYRTTIRRAPMVYEGIYRAFFRPGKGPRPGSAPLAALAEGRLLTLVERERPDVVVPVFHLAAQLTGRLRARGALRAPSAVVVTDFAVHRQWLHPGNDLHLCVTPDAAEAVRRALGRPAVATGPVVAARFFAPAPGAAG
;
A
#
# COMPACT_ATOMS: atom_id res chain seq x y z
N MET A 1 7.77 8.47 -29.67
CA MET A 1 7.25 7.95 -28.39
C MET A 1 6.87 9.17 -27.56
N HIS A 2 5.59 9.42 -27.30
CA HIS A 2 5.20 10.56 -26.46
C HIS A 2 5.71 10.30 -25.03
N PRO A 3 6.31 11.29 -24.35
CA PRO A 3 6.67 11.13 -22.95
C PRO A 3 5.40 10.81 -22.13
N PRO A 4 5.51 9.99 -21.08
CA PRO A 4 4.36 9.69 -20.23
C PRO A 4 3.82 10.99 -19.64
N SER A 5 2.49 11.17 -19.65
CA SER A 5 1.86 12.39 -19.14
C SER A 5 2.02 12.55 -17.62
N ALA A 6 2.14 11.43 -16.89
CA ALA A 6 2.48 11.39 -15.46
C ALA A 6 3.24 10.09 -15.11
N ARG A 7 3.99 10.14 -14.02
CA ARG A 7 4.85 9.07 -13.51
C ARG A 7 4.46 8.66 -12.09
N PHE A 8 4.33 7.36 -11.87
CA PHE A 8 3.86 6.79 -10.60
C PHE A 8 4.94 5.91 -9.98
N LEU A 9 5.12 6.02 -8.67
CA LEU A 9 5.91 5.05 -7.90
C LEU A 9 4.97 4.20 -7.04
N VAL A 10 4.75 2.95 -7.45
CA VAL A 10 3.90 2.00 -6.72
C VAL A 10 4.73 1.26 -5.67
N VAL A 11 4.35 1.38 -4.40
CA VAL A 11 5.07 0.78 -3.27
C VAL A 11 4.24 -0.37 -2.68
N SER A 12 4.65 -1.60 -3.00
CA SER A 12 3.99 -2.86 -2.59
C SER A 12 4.66 -3.49 -1.35
N ALA A 13 4.23 -4.69 -0.99
CA ALA A 13 4.94 -5.59 -0.08
C ALA A 13 4.75 -7.07 -0.44
N GLY A 14 5.84 -7.79 -0.61
CA GLY A 14 5.91 -9.22 -0.90
C GLY A 14 5.68 -10.09 0.34
N MET A 15 4.58 -9.84 1.07
CA MET A 15 4.11 -10.61 2.22
C MET A 15 2.97 -11.55 1.81
N GLY A 16 3.00 -12.07 0.59
CA GLY A 16 1.90 -12.84 -0.04
C GLY A 16 1.53 -12.26 -1.41
N ALA A 17 0.70 -12.98 -2.17
CA ALA A 17 0.38 -12.60 -3.55
C ALA A 17 -0.61 -11.42 -3.68
N GLY A 18 -1.34 -11.05 -2.62
CA GLY A 18 -2.43 -10.07 -2.68
C GLY A 18 -1.97 -8.65 -3.04
N HIS A 19 -1.10 -8.05 -2.23
CA HIS A 19 -0.63 -6.68 -2.45
C HIS A 19 0.18 -6.55 -3.75
N ASP A 20 1.00 -7.55 -4.07
CA ASP A 20 1.73 -7.58 -5.33
C ASP A 20 0.83 -7.73 -6.55
N ALA A 21 -0.26 -8.51 -6.47
CA ALA A 21 -1.24 -8.60 -7.54
C ALA A 21 -1.95 -7.25 -7.75
N VAL A 22 -2.30 -6.54 -6.69
CA VAL A 22 -2.88 -5.19 -6.79
C VAL A 22 -1.87 -4.22 -7.41
N ALA A 23 -0.63 -4.21 -6.93
CA ALA A 23 0.42 -3.34 -7.46
C ALA A 23 0.72 -3.63 -8.94
N ALA A 24 0.77 -4.90 -9.33
CA ALA A 24 0.96 -5.31 -10.72
C ALA A 24 -0.21 -4.86 -11.60
N GLU A 25 -1.46 -5.01 -11.13
CA GLU A 25 -2.63 -4.56 -11.87
C GLU A 25 -2.68 -3.03 -12.00
N LEU A 26 -2.27 -2.27 -10.97
CA LEU A 26 -2.13 -0.82 -11.06
C LEU A 26 -1.13 -0.42 -12.14
N VAL A 27 0.07 -1.01 -12.11
CA VAL A 27 1.12 -0.77 -13.12
C VAL A 27 0.60 -1.07 -14.52
N ARG A 28 -0.09 -2.20 -14.71
CA ARG A 28 -0.69 -2.58 -16.00
C ARG A 28 -1.70 -1.54 -16.49
N ARG A 29 -2.66 -1.14 -15.64
CA ARG A 29 -3.70 -0.14 -15.98
C ARG A 29 -3.12 1.27 -16.21
N LEU A 30 -1.99 1.59 -15.58
CA LEU A 30 -1.28 2.86 -15.81
C LEU A 30 -0.59 2.85 -17.17
N ALA A 31 0.08 1.74 -17.52
CA ALA A 31 0.71 1.56 -18.82
C ALA A 31 -0.31 1.61 -19.96
N ASP A 32 -1.47 0.96 -19.83
CA ASP A 32 -2.57 1.01 -20.81
C ASP A 32 -3.07 2.44 -21.08
N ARG A 33 -2.89 3.35 -20.10
CA ARG A 33 -3.25 4.77 -20.19
C ARG A 33 -2.07 5.66 -20.60
N GLY A 34 -0.97 5.08 -21.08
CA GLY A 34 0.23 5.81 -21.49
C GLY A 34 0.99 6.47 -20.32
N GLN A 35 0.78 6.02 -19.08
CA GLN A 35 1.48 6.55 -17.91
C GLN A 35 2.77 5.78 -17.62
N GLY A 36 3.78 6.47 -17.09
CA GLY A 36 5.00 5.83 -16.62
C GLY A 36 4.81 5.28 -15.20
N SER A 37 5.34 4.11 -14.91
CA SER A 37 5.28 3.58 -13.54
C SER A 37 6.51 2.75 -13.19
N ALA A 38 7.00 2.95 -11.95
CA ALA A 38 7.96 2.08 -11.31
C ALA A 38 7.28 1.35 -10.13
N ARG A 39 7.72 0.14 -9.82
CA ARG A 39 7.24 -0.64 -8.67
C ARG A 39 8.40 -1.02 -7.78
N VAL A 40 8.19 -0.91 -6.47
CA VAL A 40 9.16 -1.34 -5.45
C VAL A 40 8.45 -2.07 -4.33
N ASP A 41 9.13 -3.04 -3.72
CA ASP A 41 8.70 -3.66 -2.48
C ASP A 41 9.26 -2.86 -1.29
N VAL A 42 8.40 -2.39 -0.38
CA VAL A 42 8.81 -1.66 0.82
C VAL A 42 9.77 -2.46 1.71
N LEU A 43 9.71 -3.80 1.67
CA LEU A 43 10.61 -4.66 2.44
C LEU A 43 12.03 -4.69 1.88
N GLU A 44 12.22 -4.41 0.59
CA GLU A 44 13.54 -4.28 -0.05
C GLU A 44 14.21 -2.94 0.31
N LEU A 45 13.40 -1.98 0.76
CA LEU A 45 13.89 -0.71 1.31
C LEU A 45 14.40 -0.85 2.74
N LEU A 46 14.14 -1.98 3.42
CA LEU A 46 14.64 -2.22 4.76
C LEU A 46 16.12 -2.67 4.73
N PRO A 47 16.94 -2.20 5.69
CA PRO A 47 18.37 -2.51 5.70
C PRO A 47 18.64 -3.91 6.28
N HIS A 48 19.88 -4.39 6.12
CA HIS A 48 20.42 -5.60 6.79
C HIS A 48 19.57 -6.88 6.66
N GLY A 49 18.85 -7.07 5.55
CA GLY A 49 18.05 -8.27 5.32
C GLY A 49 16.79 -8.38 6.19
N ILE A 50 16.42 -7.32 6.92
CA ILE A 50 15.21 -7.28 7.76
C ILE A 50 13.96 -7.68 6.96
N GLY A 51 13.84 -7.19 5.71
CA GLY A 51 12.74 -7.54 4.83
C GLY A 51 12.63 -9.04 4.56
N ALA A 52 13.74 -9.72 4.29
CA ALA A 52 13.76 -11.17 4.07
C ALA A 52 13.37 -11.93 5.35
N GLY A 53 13.86 -11.48 6.50
CA GLY A 53 13.47 -12.00 7.82
C GLY A 53 11.96 -11.90 8.05
N LEU A 54 11.36 -10.72 7.78
CA LEU A 54 9.92 -10.50 7.90
C LEU A 54 9.12 -11.43 6.97
N ARG A 55 9.53 -11.55 5.70
CA ARG A 55 8.87 -12.45 4.74
C ARG A 55 8.92 -13.90 5.23
N SER A 56 10.06 -14.34 5.76
CA SER A 56 10.24 -15.70 6.28
C SER A 56 9.41 -15.96 7.54
N PHE A 57 9.41 -14.99 8.47
CA PHE A 57 8.61 -15.05 9.69
C PHE A 57 7.12 -15.13 9.35
N TYR A 58 6.60 -14.23 8.51
CA TYR A 58 5.21 -14.24 8.08
C TYR A 58 4.79 -15.59 7.48
N ARG A 59 5.58 -16.11 6.54
CA ARG A 59 5.32 -17.40 5.89
C ARG A 59 5.29 -18.56 6.90
N THR A 60 6.20 -18.54 7.87
CA THR A 60 6.30 -19.59 8.90
C THR A 60 5.11 -19.53 9.84
N THR A 61 4.77 -18.34 10.33
CA THR A 61 3.69 -18.15 11.30
C THR A 61 2.33 -18.51 10.71
N ILE A 62 2.03 -18.12 9.47
CA ILE A 62 0.78 -18.52 8.82
C ILE A 62 0.69 -20.03 8.63
N ARG A 63 1.80 -20.69 8.26
CA ARG A 63 1.78 -22.14 7.97
C ARG A 63 1.82 -23.02 9.21
N ARG A 64 2.47 -22.56 10.29
CA ARG A 64 2.85 -23.41 11.42
C ARG A 64 2.38 -22.90 12.79
N ALA A 65 1.99 -21.63 12.90
CA ALA A 65 1.63 -21.03 14.18
C ALA A 65 0.48 -20.01 14.04
N PRO A 66 -0.72 -20.43 13.58
CA PRO A 66 -1.84 -19.53 13.32
C PRO A 66 -2.26 -18.71 14.56
N MET A 67 -2.13 -19.25 15.77
CA MET A 67 -2.40 -18.52 17.02
C MET A 67 -1.47 -17.32 17.22
N VAL A 68 -0.20 -17.45 16.83
CA VAL A 68 0.77 -16.33 16.90
C VAL A 68 0.41 -15.27 15.86
N TYR A 69 0.01 -15.68 14.65
CA TYR A 69 -0.46 -14.76 13.63
C TYR A 69 -1.74 -14.02 14.07
N GLU A 70 -2.70 -14.74 14.67
CA GLU A 70 -3.92 -14.14 15.22
C GLU A 70 -3.60 -13.16 16.34
N GLY A 71 -2.66 -13.49 17.24
CA GLY A 71 -2.19 -12.60 18.29
C GLY A 71 -1.61 -11.29 17.74
N ILE A 72 -0.76 -11.38 16.72
CA ILE A 72 -0.23 -10.21 16.00
C ILE A 72 -1.37 -9.42 15.36
N TYR A 73 -2.33 -10.11 14.74
CA TYR A 73 -3.47 -9.45 14.12
C TYR A 73 -4.31 -8.67 15.12
N ARG A 74 -4.61 -9.26 16.27
CA ARG A 74 -5.31 -8.57 17.36
C ARG A 74 -4.47 -7.43 17.95
N ALA A 75 -3.15 -7.56 18.03
CA ALA A 75 -2.31 -6.50 18.58
C ALA A 75 -2.18 -5.30 17.64
N PHE A 76 -1.96 -5.52 16.35
CA PHE A 76 -1.55 -4.49 15.40
C PHE A 76 -2.67 -4.05 14.45
N PHE A 77 -3.49 -5.00 13.99
CA PHE A 77 -4.51 -4.81 12.94
C PHE A 77 -5.95 -4.60 13.46
N ARG A 78 -6.15 -4.39 14.77
CA ARG A 78 -7.49 -4.09 15.30
C ARG A 78 -8.08 -2.79 14.72
N PRO A 79 -9.40 -2.78 14.43
CA PRO A 79 -10.15 -1.55 14.19
C PRO A 79 -9.97 -0.63 15.40
N GLY A 80 -9.63 0.64 15.16
CA GLY A 80 -9.38 1.60 16.22
C GLY A 80 -9.66 3.01 15.74
N LYS A 81 -10.06 3.88 16.67
CA LYS A 81 -10.30 5.30 16.39
C LYS A 81 -8.96 6.04 16.33
N GLY A 82 -8.76 6.78 15.24
CA GLY A 82 -7.67 7.74 15.08
C GLY A 82 -6.33 7.18 14.54
N PRO A 83 -5.50 8.04 13.94
CA PRO A 83 -4.16 7.67 13.47
C PRO A 83 -3.25 7.33 14.64
N ARG A 84 -2.26 6.47 14.41
CA ARG A 84 -1.05 6.37 15.25
C ARG A 84 0.16 6.84 14.44
N PRO A 85 0.34 8.16 14.25
CA PRO A 85 1.54 8.65 13.60
C PRO A 85 2.76 8.19 14.42
N GLY A 86 3.63 7.39 13.82
CA GLY A 86 4.93 7.03 14.42
C GLY A 86 5.08 5.66 15.07
N SER A 87 4.09 4.77 15.04
CA SER A 87 4.23 3.43 15.64
C SER A 87 4.80 2.35 14.70
N ALA A 88 5.47 2.73 13.60
CA ALA A 88 6.12 1.78 12.70
C ALA A 88 7.64 2.07 12.65
N PRO A 89 8.44 1.54 13.60
CA PRO A 89 9.90 1.63 13.54
C PRO A 89 10.47 1.19 12.20
N LEU A 90 9.85 0.17 11.59
CA LEU A 90 10.20 -0.31 10.25
C LEU A 90 10.01 0.75 9.16
N ALA A 91 9.01 1.63 9.28
CA ALA A 91 8.82 2.69 8.30
C ALA A 91 10.01 3.65 8.32
N ALA A 92 10.50 4.04 9.50
CA ALA A 92 11.65 4.92 9.65
C ALA A 92 12.92 4.34 8.99
N LEU A 93 13.12 3.02 9.10
CA LEU A 93 14.27 2.34 8.50
C LEU A 93 14.27 2.36 6.96
N ALA A 94 13.10 2.52 6.33
CA ALA A 94 12.96 2.56 4.87
C ALA A 94 12.99 3.99 4.28
N GLU A 95 12.97 5.04 5.11
CA GLU A 95 12.81 6.43 4.68
C GLU A 95 13.91 6.89 3.70
N GLY A 96 15.18 6.67 4.05
CA GLY A 96 16.31 7.09 3.21
C GLY A 96 16.29 6.45 1.82
N ARG A 97 16.09 5.13 1.76
CA ARG A 97 16.04 4.41 0.47
C ARG A 97 14.83 4.79 -0.36
N LEU A 98 13.67 5.07 0.25
CA LEU A 98 12.52 5.59 -0.49
C LEU A 98 12.80 6.98 -1.07
N LEU A 99 13.46 7.87 -0.32
CA LEU A 99 13.80 9.21 -0.83
C LEU A 99 14.77 9.14 -2.00
N THR A 100 15.85 8.34 -1.91
CA THR A 100 16.76 8.10 -3.03
C THR A 100 16.03 7.54 -4.25
N LEU A 101 15.06 6.66 -4.03
CA LEU A 101 14.22 6.11 -5.09
C LEU A 101 13.34 7.20 -5.73
N VAL A 102 12.71 8.05 -4.93
CA VAL A 102 11.90 9.18 -5.41
C VAL A 102 12.74 10.19 -6.19
N GLU A 103 13.96 10.49 -5.75
CA GLU A 103 14.88 11.40 -6.46
C GLU A 103 15.27 10.85 -7.84
N ARG A 104 15.56 9.55 -7.93
CA ARG A 104 15.90 8.88 -9.19
C ARG A 104 14.70 8.74 -10.10
N GLU A 105 13.59 8.25 -9.55
CA GLU A 105 12.38 7.94 -10.30
C GLU A 105 11.47 9.15 -10.49
N ARG A 106 11.78 10.34 -9.94
CA ARG A 106 10.99 11.58 -10.04
C ARG A 106 9.48 11.36 -10.28
N PRO A 107 8.77 10.63 -9.39
CA PRO A 107 7.36 10.35 -9.59
C PRO A 107 6.51 11.60 -9.31
N ASP A 108 5.44 11.77 -10.08
CA ASP A 108 4.41 12.78 -9.82
C ASP A 108 3.50 12.35 -8.67
N VAL A 109 3.33 11.03 -8.46
CA VAL A 109 2.53 10.46 -7.37
C VAL A 109 3.20 9.21 -6.82
N VAL A 110 3.25 9.06 -5.50
CA VAL A 110 3.62 7.81 -4.83
C VAL A 110 2.33 7.07 -4.42
N VAL A 111 2.26 5.77 -4.71
CA VAL A 111 1.07 4.94 -4.51
C VAL A 111 1.38 3.77 -3.58
N PRO A 112 1.21 3.94 -2.26
CA PRO A 112 1.30 2.84 -1.31
C PRO A 112 0.15 1.84 -1.49
N VAL A 113 0.48 0.56 -1.62
CA VAL A 113 -0.47 -0.56 -1.73
C VAL A 113 -0.40 -1.48 -0.50
N PHE A 114 0.34 -1.05 0.53
CA PHE A 114 0.53 -1.79 1.76
C PHE A 114 0.63 -0.82 2.95
N HIS A 115 0.10 -1.22 4.11
CA HIS A 115 0.00 -0.34 5.27
C HIS A 115 1.37 0.16 5.78
N LEU A 116 2.46 -0.63 5.70
CA LEU A 116 3.80 -0.14 6.05
C LEU A 116 4.25 0.98 5.11
N ALA A 117 3.97 0.85 3.81
CA ALA A 117 4.26 1.89 2.82
C ALA A 117 3.40 3.15 3.05
N ALA A 118 2.14 2.98 3.49
CA ALA A 118 1.26 4.08 3.85
C ALA A 118 1.78 4.86 5.08
N GLN A 119 2.33 4.16 6.09
CA GLN A 119 2.99 4.82 7.24
C GLN A 119 4.27 5.54 6.81
N LEU A 120 5.09 4.90 5.98
CA LEU A 120 6.35 5.45 5.47
C LEU A 120 6.11 6.75 4.68
N THR A 121 5.27 6.70 3.66
CA THR A 121 4.95 7.88 2.83
C THR A 121 4.25 8.95 3.65
N GLY A 122 3.28 8.58 4.49
CA GLY A 122 2.58 9.51 5.35
C GLY A 122 3.52 10.29 6.28
N ARG A 123 4.50 9.62 6.89
CA ARG A 123 5.52 10.28 7.74
C ARG A 123 6.38 11.25 6.95
N LEU A 124 6.82 10.84 5.77
CA LEU A 124 7.65 11.69 4.90
C LEU A 124 6.88 12.90 4.37
N ARG A 125 5.60 12.74 4.02
CA ARG A 125 4.70 13.83 3.61
C ARG A 125 4.46 14.81 4.75
N ALA A 126 4.15 14.32 5.95
CA ALA A 126 3.82 15.16 7.10
C ALA A 126 4.96 16.11 7.51
N ARG A 127 6.23 15.70 7.30
CA ARG A 127 7.40 16.55 7.56
C ARG A 127 7.93 17.29 6.33
N GLY A 128 7.24 17.21 5.19
CA GLY A 128 7.63 17.87 3.95
C GLY A 128 8.85 17.29 3.22
N ALA A 129 9.34 16.10 3.62
CA ALA A 129 10.48 15.44 2.99
C ALA A 129 10.11 14.77 1.65
N LEU A 130 8.90 14.21 1.55
CA LEU A 130 8.35 13.71 0.29
C LEU A 130 7.50 14.81 -0.35
N ARG A 131 7.95 15.36 -1.49
CA ARG A 131 7.24 16.45 -2.19
C ARG A 131 6.09 15.96 -3.05
N ALA A 132 6.27 14.83 -3.74
CA ALA A 132 5.20 14.19 -4.50
C ALA A 132 4.03 13.79 -3.57
N PRO A 133 2.76 14.01 -3.95
CA PRO A 133 1.62 13.53 -3.20
C PRO A 133 1.60 12.00 -3.04
N SER A 134 1.00 11.54 -1.95
CA SER A 134 0.82 10.12 -1.62
C SER A 134 -0.67 9.75 -1.71
N ALA A 135 -0.99 8.81 -2.61
CA ALA A 135 -2.34 8.25 -2.79
C ALA A 135 -2.35 6.77 -2.37
N VAL A 136 -2.89 6.49 -1.18
CA VAL A 136 -2.88 5.15 -0.58
C VAL A 136 -4.00 4.29 -1.14
N VAL A 137 -3.66 3.12 -1.67
CA VAL A 137 -4.66 2.11 -2.08
C VAL A 137 -4.87 1.16 -0.90
N VAL A 138 -6.02 1.33 -0.23
CA VAL A 138 -6.44 0.49 0.89
C VAL A 138 -7.11 -0.76 0.32
N THR A 139 -6.45 -1.90 0.48
CA THR A 139 -6.91 -3.20 -0.03
C THR A 139 -7.89 -3.92 0.89
N ASP A 140 -8.07 -3.41 2.11
CA ASP A 140 -8.76 -4.12 3.18
C ASP A 140 -10.19 -3.61 3.32
N PHE A 141 -11.14 -4.53 3.47
CA PHE A 141 -12.55 -4.21 3.69
C PHE A 141 -12.78 -3.56 5.07
N ALA A 142 -12.04 -4.00 6.09
CA ALA A 142 -12.05 -3.42 7.42
C ALA A 142 -10.77 -2.59 7.61
N VAL A 143 -10.91 -1.26 7.53
CA VAL A 143 -9.77 -0.35 7.65
C VAL A 143 -9.19 -0.41 9.07
N HIS A 144 -7.94 -0.86 9.15
CA HIS A 144 -7.19 -0.86 10.40
C HIS A 144 -6.24 0.34 10.50
N ARG A 145 -5.88 0.69 11.74
CA ARG A 145 -5.04 1.87 12.07
C ARG A 145 -3.73 1.99 11.29
N GLN A 146 -3.08 0.88 10.91
CA GLN A 146 -1.82 0.95 10.16
C GLN A 146 -1.98 1.51 8.75
N TRP A 147 -3.17 1.55 8.17
CA TRP A 147 -3.43 2.29 6.93
C TRP A 147 -3.50 3.81 7.14
N LEU A 148 -3.70 4.25 8.38
CA LEU A 148 -4.08 5.62 8.70
C LEU A 148 -2.86 6.44 9.09
N HIS A 149 -2.44 7.34 8.20
CA HIS A 149 -1.49 8.39 8.52
C HIS A 149 -1.97 9.72 7.92
N PRO A 150 -2.12 10.80 8.72
CA PRO A 150 -2.73 12.06 8.26
C PRO A 150 -1.88 12.85 7.26
N GLY A 151 -0.62 12.44 7.08
CA GLY A 151 0.27 12.99 6.05
C GLY A 151 -0.04 12.50 4.63
N ASN A 152 -0.77 11.40 4.44
CA ASN A 152 -1.17 10.97 3.09
C ASN A 152 -2.29 11.86 2.55
N ASP A 153 -2.23 12.15 1.26
CA ASP A 153 -3.08 13.15 0.61
C ASP A 153 -4.44 12.58 0.21
N LEU A 154 -4.49 11.30 -0.16
CA LEU A 154 -5.70 10.61 -0.63
C LEU A 154 -5.68 9.13 -0.22
N HIS A 155 -6.85 8.58 0.07
CA HIS A 155 -7.05 7.13 0.23
C HIS A 155 -8.09 6.60 -0.76
N LEU A 156 -7.72 5.58 -1.52
CA LEU A 156 -8.58 4.85 -2.45
C LEU A 156 -8.97 3.54 -1.79
N CYS A 157 -10.25 3.35 -1.50
CA CYS A 157 -10.75 2.26 -0.68
C CYS A 157 -11.60 1.28 -1.48
N VAL A 158 -11.63 0.02 -1.04
CA VAL A 158 -12.46 -1.03 -1.67
C VAL A 158 -13.95 -0.72 -1.55
N THR A 159 -14.41 -0.17 -0.42
CA THR A 159 -15.83 0.04 -0.16
C THR A 159 -16.15 1.47 0.30
N PRO A 160 -17.42 1.93 0.13
CA PRO A 160 -17.88 3.19 0.70
C PRO A 160 -17.68 3.28 2.22
N ASP A 161 -17.95 2.19 2.95
CA ASP A 161 -17.76 2.13 4.41
C ASP A 161 -16.31 2.31 4.82
N ALA A 162 -15.38 1.70 4.07
CA ALA A 162 -13.95 1.89 4.29
C ALA A 162 -13.54 3.34 4.04
N ALA A 163 -14.01 3.95 2.96
CA ALA A 163 -13.73 5.37 2.67
C ALA A 163 -14.29 6.29 3.77
N GLU A 164 -15.51 6.02 4.26
CA GLU A 164 -16.11 6.78 5.36
C GLU A 164 -15.35 6.59 6.68
N ALA A 165 -14.89 5.37 6.97
CA ALA A 165 -14.03 5.11 8.13
C ALA A 165 -12.73 5.93 8.07
N VAL A 166 -12.09 6.00 6.90
CA VAL A 166 -10.89 6.82 6.70
C VAL A 166 -11.18 8.31 6.87
N ARG A 167 -12.24 8.83 6.23
CA ARG A 167 -12.63 10.25 6.36
C ARG A 167 -12.87 10.64 7.81
N ARG A 168 -13.63 9.84 8.55
CA ARG A 168 -13.90 10.07 9.98
C ARG A 168 -12.65 10.01 10.83
N ALA A 169 -11.71 9.13 10.52
CA ALA A 169 -10.50 8.96 11.32
C ALA A 169 -9.41 10.01 11.05
N LEU A 170 -9.31 10.50 9.81
CA LEU A 170 -8.20 11.37 9.38
C LEU A 170 -8.61 12.80 9.01
N GLY A 171 -9.89 13.06 8.71
CA GLY A 171 -10.31 14.33 8.10
C GLY A 171 -9.68 14.57 6.72
N ARG A 172 -9.26 13.50 6.03
CA ARG A 172 -8.60 13.55 4.72
C ARG A 172 -9.52 12.98 3.62
N PRO A 173 -9.33 13.39 2.36
CA PRO A 173 -10.03 12.79 1.22
C PRO A 173 -9.87 11.26 1.19
N ALA A 174 -11.00 10.57 1.06
CA ALA A 174 -11.03 9.15 0.75
C ALA A 174 -12.20 8.84 -0.19
N VAL A 175 -11.97 7.96 -1.16
CA VAL A 175 -12.91 7.63 -2.23
C VAL A 175 -13.03 6.11 -2.34
N ALA A 176 -14.24 5.60 -2.50
CA ALA A 176 -14.46 4.20 -2.81
C ALA A 176 -14.25 3.96 -4.31
N THR A 177 -13.23 3.17 -4.66
CA THR A 177 -12.89 2.83 -6.05
C THR A 177 -13.25 1.40 -6.41
N GLY A 178 -13.65 0.59 -5.43
CA GLY A 178 -13.77 -0.85 -5.61
C GLY A 178 -12.43 -1.58 -5.53
N PRO A 179 -12.47 -2.93 -5.60
CA PRO A 179 -11.26 -3.74 -5.57
C PRO A 179 -10.46 -3.60 -6.87
N VAL A 180 -9.14 -3.57 -6.74
CA VAL A 180 -8.24 -3.59 -7.89
C VAL A 180 -7.90 -5.05 -8.21
N VAL A 181 -8.59 -5.60 -9.21
CA VAL A 181 -8.39 -6.99 -9.67
C VAL A 181 -8.09 -7.02 -11.16
N ALA A 182 -7.37 -8.05 -11.59
CA ALA A 182 -7.06 -8.26 -13.00
C ALA A 182 -8.33 -8.43 -13.84
N ALA A 183 -8.30 -7.96 -15.08
CA ALA A 183 -9.45 -7.99 -16.00
C ALA A 183 -10.08 -9.40 -16.15
N ARG A 184 -9.26 -10.46 -16.06
CA ARG A 184 -9.72 -11.86 -16.09
C ARG A 184 -10.77 -12.23 -15.03
N PHE A 185 -10.83 -11.49 -13.92
CA PHE A 185 -11.83 -11.73 -12.88
C PHE A 185 -13.22 -11.15 -13.23
N PHE A 186 -13.32 -10.36 -14.29
CA PHE A 186 -14.59 -9.88 -14.85
C PHE A 186 -15.05 -10.69 -16.07
N ALA A 187 -14.23 -11.63 -16.55
CA ALA A 187 -14.63 -12.54 -17.61
C ALA A 187 -15.60 -13.60 -17.05
N PRO A 188 -16.53 -14.14 -17.86
CA PRO A 188 -17.35 -15.28 -17.47
C PRO A 188 -16.46 -16.42 -16.95
N ALA A 189 -16.89 -17.08 -15.88
CA ALA A 189 -16.17 -18.26 -15.40
C ALA A 189 -16.15 -19.33 -16.51
N PRO A 190 -15.03 -20.04 -16.72
CA PRO A 190 -14.99 -21.18 -17.63
C PRO A 190 -16.10 -22.17 -17.25
N GLY A 191 -17.07 -22.39 -18.14
CA GLY A 191 -18.20 -23.30 -17.91
C GLY A 191 -19.51 -22.67 -17.41
N ALA A 192 -19.60 -21.34 -17.28
CA ALA A 192 -20.86 -20.66 -16.91
C ALA A 192 -21.82 -20.38 -18.09
N ALA A 193 -21.52 -20.89 -19.28
CA ALA A 193 -22.46 -20.94 -20.40
C ALA A 193 -23.06 -22.35 -20.46
N GLY A 194 -24.21 -22.53 -19.82
CA GLY A 194 -25.05 -23.72 -19.85
C GLY A 194 -26.50 -23.31 -19.65
#